data_AF-A0A925R9L6-F1
#
_entry.id   AF-A0A925R9L6-F1
#
_cell.length_a   1.000
_cell.length_b   1.000
_cell.length_c   1.000
_cell.angle_alpha   90.00
_cell.angle_beta   90.00
_cell.angle_gamma   90.00
#
_symmetry.space_group_name_H-M   'P 1'
#
loop_
_entity.id
_entity.type
_entity.pdbx_description
1 polymer ?
#
loop_
_entity_poly.entity_id
_entity_poly.type
_entity_poly.pdbx_seq_one_letter_code
_entity_poly.pdbx_strand_id
1 'polypeptide(L)'
;MTDYKPMTQLPETGGYKAGDVLVLVGELFGRGYANGLIEEAKRIGMTVIGTTVGRRDSDGTLRPLNANELAEAESLLGGSIINVPLEAGFDMESFDGQPSVAELLKKAKPDEWSSICFPDGLIEKACAAGTARFRAAISQVAKKLEALIPADANILLSHSMAGGIPRARIFMPLLNRVFKGTGEKYLSSEAFWNSNLGRLCDTSFNEVTADTFRYLIEETAQLRQRAAASGARACYSAYGYHGTGVLVGGEYRWQSYTPYVQGIAKMRLESIAEEASSNGISATVFNCPEIQTNSSALFLGVEISLYPLITAICREAGQQVAAPIEARCQAMLKEGETMAHLLERADAYLSSPILKQILDFATWPQPNTREQAELMLASSAELMGMHSDQKQLVCAELSRIVFLSTGRLMLHSSWNPPVPVIWLNHDIIGRLLADQSGAGIA
;
A
#
# COMPACT_ATOMS: atom_id res chain seq x y z
N MET A 1 -1.16 17.94 9.19
CA MET A 1 -0.86 16.52 9.40
C MET A 1 -2.11 15.90 9.97
N THR A 2 -2.58 14.81 9.39
CA THR A 2 -3.77 14.09 9.83
C THR A 2 -3.61 13.62 11.27
N ASP A 3 -4.63 13.78 12.12
CA ASP A 3 -4.56 13.22 13.48
C ASP A 3 -4.61 11.68 13.43
N TYR A 4 -3.90 11.02 14.36
CA TYR A 4 -3.97 9.57 14.51
C TYR A 4 -5.36 9.12 14.99
N LYS A 5 -6.15 8.53 14.07
CA LYS A 5 -7.54 8.08 14.33
C LYS A 5 -7.68 6.58 14.10
N PRO A 6 -7.36 5.74 15.10
CA PRO A 6 -7.54 4.29 14.97
C PRO A 6 -9.01 3.90 14.94
N MET A 7 -9.35 2.88 14.14
CA MET A 7 -10.66 2.23 14.18
C MET A 7 -10.81 1.46 15.48
N THR A 8 -11.67 1.93 16.38
CA THR A 8 -11.88 1.29 17.69
C THR A 8 -13.11 0.38 17.73
N GLN A 9 -14.02 0.52 16.78
CA GLN A 9 -15.24 -0.28 16.68
C GLN A 9 -15.33 -0.92 15.29
N LEU A 10 -15.87 -2.13 15.23
CA LEU A 10 -16.12 -2.80 13.96
C LEU A 10 -17.18 -1.99 13.18
N PRO A 11 -16.99 -1.80 11.85
CA PRO A 11 -17.98 -1.10 11.05
C PRO A 11 -19.27 -1.92 10.99
N GLU A 12 -20.41 -1.23 10.90
CA GLU A 12 -21.66 -1.87 10.54
C GLU A 12 -21.55 -2.52 9.15
N THR A 13 -22.39 -3.53 8.89
CA THR A 13 -22.46 -4.13 7.55
C THR A 13 -22.89 -3.06 6.53
N GLY A 14 -21.96 -2.68 5.67
CA GLY A 14 -22.24 -1.74 4.57
C GLY A 14 -23.35 -2.25 3.65
N GLY A 15 -24.11 -1.33 3.05
CA GLY A 15 -25.27 -1.64 2.20
C GLY A 15 -24.96 -2.16 0.79
N TYR A 16 -23.72 -2.58 0.53
CA TYR A 16 -23.34 -3.24 -0.72
C TYR A 16 -23.98 -4.62 -0.83
N LYS A 17 -24.41 -5.00 -2.04
CA LYS A 17 -25.12 -6.25 -2.31
C LYS A 17 -24.82 -6.81 -3.70
N ALA A 18 -25.38 -7.98 -4.00
CA ALA A 18 -25.34 -8.54 -5.34
C ALA A 18 -25.91 -7.54 -6.38
N GLY A 19 -25.15 -7.34 -7.47
CA GLY A 19 -25.44 -6.34 -8.50
C GLY A 19 -24.67 -5.02 -8.34
N ASP A 20 -24.14 -4.73 -7.15
CA ASP A 20 -23.22 -3.61 -6.94
C ASP A 20 -21.81 -3.92 -7.48
N VAL A 21 -20.98 -2.90 -7.66
CA VAL A 21 -19.72 -3.01 -8.39
C VAL A 21 -18.52 -2.52 -7.57
N LEU A 22 -17.51 -3.37 -7.40
CA LEU A 22 -16.17 -2.99 -6.97
C LEU A 22 -15.33 -2.70 -8.21
N VAL A 23 -14.75 -1.51 -8.29
CA VAL A 23 -13.77 -1.13 -9.32
C VAL A 23 -12.39 -1.03 -8.69
N LEU A 24 -11.49 -1.95 -9.01
CA LEU A 24 -10.09 -1.88 -8.59
C LEU A 24 -9.28 -1.02 -9.56
N VAL A 25 -8.80 0.14 -9.08
CA VAL A 25 -7.99 1.10 -9.83
C VAL A 25 -6.52 0.94 -9.42
N GLY A 26 -5.77 0.28 -10.28
CA GLY A 26 -4.51 -0.39 -9.99
C GLY A 26 -4.54 -1.81 -10.55
N GLU A 27 -3.37 -2.45 -10.65
CA GLU A 27 -3.24 -3.81 -11.18
C GLU A 27 -2.91 -4.78 -10.04
N LEU A 28 -3.60 -5.92 -10.01
CA LEU A 28 -3.42 -6.93 -8.98
C LEU A 28 -2.18 -7.76 -9.28
N PHE A 29 -1.19 -7.74 -8.39
CA PHE A 29 0.02 -8.54 -8.51
C PHE A 29 0.14 -9.49 -7.32
N GLY A 30 0.05 -10.80 -7.57
CA GLY A 30 0.22 -11.83 -6.54
C GLY A 30 -0.73 -11.68 -5.35
N ARG A 31 -0.22 -11.92 -4.14
CA ARG A 31 -0.94 -11.73 -2.87
C ARG A 31 -0.56 -10.39 -2.25
N GLY A 32 -1.56 -9.60 -1.91
CA GLY A 32 -1.44 -8.32 -1.23
C GLY A 32 -2.80 -7.82 -0.76
N TYR A 33 -2.83 -6.55 -0.36
CA TYR A 33 -4.01 -5.94 0.25
C TYR A 33 -5.30 -6.00 -0.57
N ALA A 34 -5.19 -5.72 -1.88
CA ALA A 34 -6.35 -5.71 -2.78
C ALA A 34 -7.05 -7.07 -2.88
N ASN A 35 -6.34 -8.19 -2.64
CA ASN A 35 -6.93 -9.52 -2.68
C ASN A 35 -8.06 -9.67 -1.66
N GLY A 36 -7.85 -9.22 -0.42
CA GLY A 36 -8.89 -9.35 0.61
C GLY A 36 -10.13 -8.50 0.31
N LEU A 37 -9.96 -7.31 -0.28
CA LEU A 37 -11.09 -6.48 -0.69
C LEU A 37 -11.88 -7.13 -1.84
N ILE A 38 -11.18 -7.71 -2.82
CA ILE A 38 -11.81 -8.46 -3.91
C ILE A 38 -12.55 -9.69 -3.38
N GLU A 39 -11.93 -10.44 -2.47
CA GLU A 39 -12.54 -11.63 -1.87
C GLU A 39 -13.82 -11.26 -1.11
N GLU A 40 -13.80 -10.18 -0.33
CA GLU A 40 -14.99 -9.71 0.38
C GLU A 40 -16.09 -9.26 -0.61
N ALA A 41 -15.74 -8.48 -1.62
CA ALA A 41 -16.70 -8.03 -2.63
C ALA A 41 -17.37 -9.22 -3.33
N LYS A 42 -16.60 -10.24 -3.71
CA LYS A 42 -17.14 -11.48 -4.29
C LYS A 42 -17.99 -12.27 -3.30
N ARG A 43 -17.58 -12.35 -2.03
CA ARG A 43 -18.32 -13.05 -0.96
C ARG A 43 -19.74 -12.51 -0.82
N ILE A 44 -19.93 -11.20 -0.96
CA ILE A 44 -21.25 -10.56 -0.90
C ILE A 44 -21.94 -10.40 -2.27
N GLY A 45 -21.35 -10.95 -3.33
CA GLY A 45 -21.94 -11.02 -4.67
C GLY A 45 -21.75 -9.78 -5.55
N MET A 46 -20.85 -8.85 -5.20
CA MET A 46 -20.53 -7.72 -6.06
C MET A 46 -19.83 -8.17 -7.34
N THR A 47 -20.05 -7.42 -8.42
CA THR A 47 -19.26 -7.55 -9.64
C THR A 47 -17.91 -6.87 -9.44
N VAL A 48 -16.82 -7.52 -9.87
CA VAL A 48 -15.46 -6.96 -9.80
C VAL A 48 -15.01 -6.55 -11.19
N ILE A 49 -14.64 -5.28 -11.34
CA ILE A 49 -14.02 -4.71 -12.52
C ILE A 49 -12.62 -4.20 -12.15
N GLY A 50 -11.62 -4.54 -12.94
CA GLY A 50 -10.25 -4.07 -12.75
C GLY A 50 -9.80 -3.12 -13.83
N THR A 51 -8.64 -2.55 -13.60
CA THR A 51 -7.88 -1.76 -14.58
C THR A 51 -6.53 -2.41 -14.83
N THR A 52 -5.79 -1.93 -15.83
CA THR A 52 -4.42 -2.37 -16.09
C THR A 52 -3.50 -1.16 -16.22
N VAL A 53 -2.24 -1.31 -15.82
CA VAL A 53 -1.21 -0.31 -16.11
C VAL A 53 -0.72 -0.40 -17.57
N GLY A 54 -1.13 -1.43 -18.32
CA GLY A 54 -0.63 -1.74 -19.65
C GLY A 54 0.77 -2.35 -19.59
N ARG A 55 1.45 -2.37 -20.74
CA ARG A 55 2.85 -2.81 -20.87
C ARG A 55 3.61 -1.81 -21.72
N ARG A 56 4.93 -1.75 -21.57
CA ARG A 56 5.80 -1.05 -22.51
C ARG A 56 6.50 -2.05 -23.41
N ASP A 57 6.52 -1.75 -24.71
CA ASP A 57 7.33 -2.50 -25.68
C ASP A 57 8.82 -2.17 -25.50
N SER A 58 9.69 -2.90 -26.21
CA SER A 58 11.15 -2.74 -26.08
C SER A 58 11.66 -1.35 -26.49
N ASP A 59 10.89 -0.62 -27.29
CA ASP A 59 11.16 0.77 -27.69
C ASP A 59 10.65 1.80 -26.65
N GLY A 60 10.00 1.33 -25.58
CA GLY A 60 9.40 2.16 -24.54
C GLY A 60 7.96 2.57 -24.80
N THR A 61 7.35 2.19 -25.93
CA THR A 61 5.96 2.56 -26.26
C THR A 61 4.97 1.91 -25.29
N LEU A 62 4.13 2.72 -24.62
CA LEU A 62 3.06 2.23 -23.75
C LEU A 62 1.89 1.70 -24.57
N ARG A 63 1.47 0.46 -24.30
CA ARG A 63 0.39 -0.23 -25.00
C ARG A 63 -0.59 -0.92 -24.05
N PRO A 64 -1.83 -1.18 -24.49
CA PRO A 64 -2.74 -2.07 -23.78
C PRO A 64 -2.20 -3.51 -23.71
N LEU A 65 -2.83 -4.33 -22.88
CA LEU A 65 -2.58 -5.76 -22.81
C LEU A 65 -2.99 -6.42 -24.12
N ASN A 66 -2.19 -7.39 -24.58
CA ASN A 66 -2.63 -8.30 -25.64
C ASN A 66 -3.66 -9.31 -25.11
N ALA A 67 -4.24 -10.13 -25.99
CA ALA A 67 -5.31 -11.05 -25.60
C ALA A 67 -4.91 -12.06 -24.50
N ASN A 68 -3.68 -12.57 -24.52
CA ASN A 68 -3.20 -13.52 -23.53
C ASN A 68 -2.93 -12.84 -22.18
N GLU A 69 -2.26 -11.68 -22.21
CA GLU A 69 -2.00 -10.86 -21.03
C GLU A 69 -3.32 -10.43 -20.36
N LEU A 70 -4.33 -10.06 -21.16
CA LEU A 70 -5.65 -9.68 -20.65
C LEU A 70 -6.37 -10.87 -20.00
N ALA A 71 -6.40 -12.03 -20.66
CA ALA A 71 -7.04 -13.23 -20.13
C ALA A 71 -6.39 -13.70 -18.82
N GLU A 72 -5.06 -13.64 -18.72
CA GLU A 72 -4.34 -13.96 -17.48
C GLU A 72 -4.69 -12.98 -16.36
N ALA A 73 -4.70 -11.68 -16.66
CA ALA A 73 -5.03 -10.65 -15.69
C ALA A 73 -6.49 -10.75 -15.21
N GLU A 74 -7.44 -11.01 -16.10
CA GLU A 74 -8.86 -11.22 -15.76
C GLU A 74 -9.06 -12.49 -14.93
N SER A 75 -8.32 -13.56 -15.23
CA SER A 75 -8.33 -14.79 -14.44
C SER A 75 -7.78 -14.56 -13.03
N LEU A 76 -6.71 -13.78 -12.88
CA LEU A 76 -6.11 -13.46 -11.59
C LEU A 76 -7.03 -12.57 -10.74
N LEU A 77 -7.65 -11.57 -11.37
CA LEU A 77 -8.65 -10.71 -10.73
C LEU A 77 -9.93 -11.49 -10.37
N GLY A 78 -10.30 -12.46 -11.22
CA GLY A 78 -11.60 -13.12 -11.26
C GLY A 78 -12.73 -12.13 -11.53
N GLY A 79 -12.53 -11.28 -12.54
CA GLY A 79 -13.42 -10.20 -12.98
C GLY A 79 -12.92 -9.62 -14.31
N SER A 80 -13.71 -8.76 -14.95
CA SER A 80 -13.31 -8.14 -16.23
C SER A 80 -12.29 -7.02 -16.03
N ILE A 81 -11.42 -6.78 -17.00
CA ILE A 81 -10.46 -5.68 -16.97
C ILE A 81 -10.74 -4.67 -18.09
N ILE A 82 -10.80 -3.38 -17.71
CA ILE A 82 -10.79 -2.31 -18.69
C ILE A 82 -9.38 -2.16 -19.25
N ASN A 83 -9.18 -2.65 -20.47
CA ASN A 83 -7.89 -2.69 -21.15
C ASN A 83 -7.47 -1.32 -21.73
N VAL A 84 -7.28 -0.33 -20.84
CA VAL A 84 -6.72 0.99 -21.13
C VAL A 84 -5.49 1.15 -20.24
N PRO A 85 -4.30 1.50 -20.78
CA PRO A 85 -3.06 1.51 -20.00
C PRO A 85 -2.99 2.71 -19.04
N LEU A 86 -3.29 2.47 -17.76
CA LEU A 86 -3.19 3.44 -16.66
C LEU A 86 -1.80 3.43 -16.00
N GLU A 87 -0.73 3.51 -16.78
CA GLU A 87 0.61 3.65 -16.20
C GLU A 87 0.72 5.01 -15.51
N ALA A 88 0.89 5.03 -14.19
CA ALA A 88 1.08 6.27 -13.43
C ALA A 88 2.55 6.75 -13.49
N GLY A 89 2.78 8.01 -13.12
CA GLY A 89 4.11 8.62 -13.10
C GLY A 89 4.59 9.11 -14.46
N PHE A 90 5.80 9.65 -14.48
CA PHE A 90 6.34 10.41 -15.62
C PHE A 90 7.78 10.04 -16.00
N ASP A 91 8.39 9.07 -15.32
CA ASP A 91 9.81 8.75 -15.45
C ASP A 91 10.22 8.32 -16.88
N MET A 92 9.28 7.70 -17.61
CA MET A 92 9.46 7.27 -19.00
C MET A 92 8.82 8.21 -20.02
N GLU A 93 8.30 9.36 -19.61
CA GLU A 93 7.67 10.30 -20.53
C GLU A 93 8.71 11.14 -21.25
N SER A 94 8.59 11.15 -22.58
CA SER A 94 9.33 12.03 -23.47
C SER A 94 8.41 13.17 -23.88
N PHE A 95 8.94 14.39 -23.92
CA PHE A 95 8.17 15.60 -24.26
C PHE A 95 9.05 16.54 -25.09
N ASP A 96 8.48 17.31 -26.01
CA ASP A 96 9.21 18.31 -26.83
C ASP A 96 10.50 17.78 -27.49
N GLY A 97 10.56 16.49 -27.83
CA GLY A 97 11.76 15.83 -28.36
C GLY A 97 12.89 15.59 -27.35
N GLN A 98 12.69 15.93 -26.08
CA GLN A 98 13.59 15.59 -24.97
C GLN A 98 13.47 14.11 -24.61
N PRO A 99 14.58 13.44 -24.26
CA PRO A 99 14.55 12.09 -23.72
C PRO A 99 13.85 12.08 -22.35
N SER A 100 13.30 10.92 -21.99
CA SER A 100 12.71 10.70 -20.68
C SER A 100 13.74 10.79 -19.55
N VAL A 101 13.25 11.00 -18.32
CA VAL A 101 14.11 11.02 -17.12
C VAL A 101 14.89 9.72 -16.97
N ALA A 102 14.25 8.58 -17.25
CA ALA A 102 14.91 7.27 -17.23
C ALA A 102 16.06 7.18 -18.24
N GLU A 103 15.91 7.72 -19.46
CA GLU A 103 16.97 7.73 -20.46
C GLU A 103 18.12 8.67 -20.08
N LEU A 104 17.82 9.84 -19.47
CA LEU A 104 18.85 10.74 -18.93
C LEU A 104 19.71 10.07 -17.85
N LEU A 105 19.09 9.22 -17.03
CA LEU A 105 19.77 8.52 -15.92
C LEU A 105 20.43 7.20 -16.34
N LYS A 106 20.34 6.79 -17.60
CA LYS A 106 20.83 5.48 -18.09
C LYS A 106 22.32 5.25 -17.88
N LYS A 107 23.12 6.32 -17.94
CA LYS A 107 24.59 6.29 -17.75
C LYS A 107 25.03 6.78 -16.38
N ALA A 108 24.09 7.11 -15.49
CA ALA A 108 24.39 7.62 -14.16
C ALA A 108 25.06 6.53 -13.31
N LYS A 109 26.13 6.89 -12.58
CA LYS A 109 26.87 5.98 -11.72
C LYS A 109 26.43 6.14 -10.26
N PRO A 110 26.23 5.03 -9.50
CA PRO A 110 25.84 5.11 -8.10
C PRO A 110 26.78 5.92 -7.21
N ASP A 111 28.08 5.97 -7.48
CA ASP A 111 29.04 6.71 -6.64
C ASP A 111 28.99 8.24 -6.84
N GLU A 112 28.40 8.69 -7.95
CA GLU A 112 28.29 10.12 -8.32
C GLU A 112 26.87 10.66 -8.08
N TRP A 113 26.03 9.89 -7.38
CA TRP A 113 24.59 10.15 -7.22
C TRP A 113 24.24 11.53 -6.66
N SER A 114 25.04 12.04 -5.72
CA SER A 114 24.82 13.32 -5.06
C SER A 114 25.10 14.52 -5.97
N SER A 115 25.85 14.33 -7.05
CA SER A 115 26.22 15.36 -8.02
C SER A 115 25.30 15.40 -9.25
N ILE A 116 24.34 14.49 -9.35
CA ILE A 116 23.40 14.46 -10.48
C ILE A 116 22.50 15.69 -10.42
N CYS A 117 22.36 16.36 -11.56
CA CYS A 117 21.47 17.50 -11.74
C CYS A 117 20.58 17.28 -12.97
N PHE A 118 19.41 17.91 -12.94
CA PHE A 118 18.49 17.95 -14.08
C PHE A 118 18.47 19.38 -14.64
N PRO A 119 18.27 19.55 -15.96
CA PRO A 119 17.99 20.86 -16.54
C PRO A 119 16.78 21.51 -15.88
N ASP A 120 16.83 22.83 -15.71
CA ASP A 120 15.74 23.61 -15.11
C ASP A 120 14.41 23.38 -15.83
N GLY A 121 13.35 23.12 -15.08
CA GLY A 121 12.01 22.89 -15.62
C GLY A 121 11.78 21.51 -16.24
N LEU A 122 12.80 20.63 -16.31
CA LEU A 122 12.69 19.33 -16.97
C LEU A 122 11.72 18.40 -16.22
N ILE A 123 11.84 18.33 -14.89
CA ILE A 123 11.01 17.45 -14.07
C ILE A 123 9.55 17.90 -14.10
N GLU A 124 9.30 19.20 -14.01
CA GLU A 124 7.97 19.81 -14.04
C GLU A 124 7.27 19.53 -15.37
N LYS A 125 7.97 19.66 -16.49
CA LYS A 125 7.43 19.36 -17.83
C LYS A 125 7.17 17.88 -18.03
N ALA A 126 8.10 17.01 -17.60
CA ALA A 126 7.92 15.56 -17.65
C ALA A 126 6.68 15.16 -16.83
N CYS A 127 6.59 15.67 -15.61
CA CYS A 127 5.45 15.47 -14.71
C CYS A 127 4.15 15.88 -15.39
N ALA A 128 4.06 17.11 -15.92
CA ALA A 128 2.87 17.60 -16.61
C ALA A 128 2.45 16.71 -17.80
N ALA A 129 3.41 16.23 -18.59
CA ALA A 129 3.14 15.30 -19.70
C ALA A 129 2.59 13.96 -19.20
N GLY A 130 3.19 13.38 -18.16
CA GLY A 130 2.72 12.15 -17.52
C GLY A 130 1.34 12.28 -16.90
N THR A 131 1.09 13.39 -16.19
CA THR A 131 -0.22 13.74 -15.64
C THR A 131 -1.27 13.84 -16.75
N ALA A 132 -0.97 14.55 -17.84
CA ALA A 132 -1.89 14.68 -18.97
C ALA A 132 -2.23 13.33 -19.60
N ARG A 133 -1.22 12.46 -19.80
CA ARG A 133 -1.41 11.09 -20.31
C ARG A 133 -2.29 10.27 -19.38
N PHE A 134 -1.99 10.27 -18.08
CA PHE A 134 -2.76 9.50 -17.09
C PHE A 134 -4.21 9.98 -17.02
N ARG A 135 -4.44 11.29 -16.95
CA ARG A 135 -5.79 11.89 -16.92
C ARG A 135 -6.59 11.57 -18.18
N ALA A 136 -5.97 11.62 -19.36
CA ALA A 136 -6.62 11.20 -20.61
C ALA A 136 -7.01 9.71 -20.59
N ALA A 137 -6.19 8.85 -19.99
CA ALA A 137 -6.45 7.41 -19.89
C ALA A 137 -7.54 7.11 -18.85
N ILE A 138 -7.50 7.70 -17.64
CA ILE A 138 -8.54 7.47 -16.62
C ILE A 138 -9.90 8.05 -17.05
N SER A 139 -9.93 9.11 -17.85
CA SER A 139 -11.16 9.62 -18.48
C SER A 139 -11.79 8.60 -19.45
N GLN A 140 -10.97 7.85 -20.20
CA GLN A 140 -11.46 6.76 -21.05
C GLN A 140 -11.99 5.58 -20.23
N VAL A 141 -11.32 5.27 -19.11
CA VAL A 141 -11.79 4.24 -18.17
C VAL A 141 -13.13 4.65 -17.55
N ALA A 142 -13.27 5.90 -17.09
CA ALA A 142 -14.52 6.43 -16.52
C ALA A 142 -15.69 6.27 -17.52
N LYS A 143 -15.51 6.65 -18.79
CA LYS A 143 -16.52 6.47 -19.83
C LYS A 143 -16.91 5.00 -20.05
N LYS A 144 -15.94 4.09 -20.00
CA LYS A 144 -16.22 2.64 -20.11
C LYS A 144 -16.97 2.13 -18.89
N LEU A 145 -16.62 2.59 -17.69
CA LEU A 145 -17.35 2.25 -16.45
C LEU A 145 -18.80 2.74 -16.49
N GLU A 146 -19.06 3.95 -17.00
CA GLU A 146 -20.42 4.47 -17.17
C GLU A 146 -21.30 3.59 -18.06
N ALA A 147 -20.72 2.99 -19.11
CA ALA A 147 -21.43 2.07 -19.99
C ALA A 147 -21.64 0.67 -19.38
N LEU A 148 -20.69 0.21 -18.54
CA LEU A 148 -20.70 -1.14 -17.97
C LEU A 148 -21.51 -1.25 -16.67
N ILE A 149 -21.51 -0.21 -15.85
CA ILE A 149 -22.12 -0.23 -14.52
C ILE A 149 -23.60 0.18 -14.62
N PRO A 150 -24.55 -0.65 -14.13
CA PRO A 150 -25.96 -0.29 -14.06
C PRO A 150 -26.18 1.03 -13.32
N ALA A 151 -27.16 1.83 -13.74
CA ALA A 151 -27.37 3.17 -13.19
C ALA A 151 -27.73 3.14 -11.69
N ASP A 152 -28.40 2.09 -11.23
CA ASP A 152 -28.90 1.87 -9.87
C ASP A 152 -27.95 1.03 -8.99
N ALA A 153 -26.78 0.62 -9.50
CA ALA A 153 -25.78 -0.11 -8.75
C ALA A 153 -24.94 0.83 -7.87
N ASN A 154 -24.69 0.42 -6.63
CA ASN A 154 -23.68 1.08 -5.81
C ASN A 154 -22.28 0.74 -6.32
N ILE A 155 -21.35 1.68 -6.15
CA ILE A 155 -20.00 1.60 -6.70
C ILE A 155 -19.00 1.86 -5.59
N LEU A 156 -18.04 0.96 -5.42
CA LEU A 156 -16.82 1.20 -4.65
C LEU A 156 -15.64 1.29 -5.61
N LEU A 157 -15.06 2.49 -5.76
CA LEU A 157 -13.82 2.69 -6.52
C LEU A 157 -12.63 2.61 -5.56
N SER A 158 -11.91 1.48 -5.60
CA SER A 158 -10.77 1.25 -4.72
C SER A 158 -9.46 1.50 -5.44
N HIS A 159 -8.75 2.54 -5.01
CA HIS A 159 -7.41 2.89 -5.45
C HIS A 159 -6.36 2.02 -4.74
N SER A 160 -5.48 1.40 -5.53
CA SER A 160 -4.39 0.57 -5.04
C SER A 160 -3.04 0.92 -5.67
N MET A 161 -2.92 2.10 -6.28
CA MET A 161 -1.66 2.53 -6.91
C MET A 161 -0.69 3.05 -5.84
N ALA A 162 0.52 2.51 -5.83
CA ALA A 162 1.61 2.98 -5.01
C ALA A 162 2.93 2.61 -5.69
N GLY A 163 3.92 3.51 -5.67
CA GLY A 163 5.16 3.31 -6.39
C GLY A 163 5.83 4.63 -6.76
N GLY A 164 6.46 4.67 -7.93
CA GLY A 164 7.11 5.87 -8.45
C GLY A 164 8.63 5.91 -8.28
N ILE A 165 9.29 4.79 -7.97
CA ILE A 165 10.75 4.73 -8.12
C ILE A 165 11.04 4.81 -9.62
N PRO A 166 11.77 5.83 -10.11
CA PRO A 166 12.01 5.96 -11.54
C PRO A 166 12.77 4.74 -12.09
N ARG A 167 12.44 4.32 -13.31
CA ARG A 167 13.02 3.15 -13.99
C ARG A 167 14.44 3.39 -14.49
N ALA A 168 15.34 3.72 -13.58
CA ALA A 168 16.76 3.90 -13.84
C ALA A 168 17.61 2.98 -12.94
N ARG A 169 18.68 2.40 -13.51
CA ARG A 169 19.54 1.41 -12.85
C ARG A 169 20.23 1.92 -11.59
N ILE A 170 20.38 3.24 -11.45
CA ILE A 170 21.06 3.88 -10.32
C ILE A 170 20.28 3.75 -9.00
N PHE A 171 18.94 3.66 -9.03
CA PHE A 171 18.14 3.70 -7.81
C PHE A 171 18.30 2.47 -6.94
N MET A 172 18.26 1.25 -7.51
CA MET A 172 18.30 0.03 -6.69
C MET A 172 19.56 -0.11 -5.84
N PRO A 173 20.79 0.13 -6.35
CA PRO A 173 21.98 0.17 -5.51
C PRO A 173 21.93 1.22 -4.40
N LEU A 174 21.40 2.42 -4.67
CA LEU A 174 21.29 3.49 -3.67
C LEU A 174 20.26 3.14 -2.60
N LEU A 175 19.07 2.70 -3.00
CA LEU A 175 18.01 2.29 -2.08
C LEU A 175 18.41 1.07 -1.25
N ASN A 176 19.21 0.14 -1.79
CA ASN A 176 19.81 -0.94 -0.99
C ASN A 176 20.72 -0.39 0.11
N ARG A 177 21.46 0.70 -0.13
CA ARG A 177 22.27 1.36 0.92
C ARG A 177 21.38 2.07 1.94
N VAL A 178 20.27 2.67 1.52
CA VAL A 178 19.31 3.33 2.42
C VAL A 178 18.60 2.31 3.32
N PHE A 179 18.11 1.20 2.77
CA PHE A 179 17.29 0.23 3.50
C PHE A 179 18.09 -0.88 4.18
N LYS A 180 19.25 -1.26 3.62
CA LYS A 180 20.02 -2.45 4.03
C LYS A 180 21.48 -2.15 4.32
N GLY A 181 21.91 -0.89 4.20
CA GLY A 181 23.29 -0.49 4.40
C GLY A 181 23.63 -0.38 5.89
N THR A 182 24.70 -1.04 6.30
CA THR A 182 25.34 -0.90 7.62
C THR A 182 26.80 -0.50 7.44
N GLY A 183 27.46 -0.05 8.51
CA GLY A 183 28.88 0.26 8.43
C GLY A 183 29.19 1.34 7.37
N GLU A 184 30.18 1.08 6.52
CA GLU A 184 30.56 1.95 5.40
C GLU A 184 29.52 1.98 4.27
N LYS A 185 28.62 0.98 4.20
CA LYS A 185 27.56 0.92 3.19
C LYS A 185 26.31 1.71 3.59
N TYR A 186 26.22 2.13 4.85
CA TYR A 186 25.11 2.95 5.35
C TYR A 186 24.94 4.21 4.50
N LEU A 187 23.69 4.52 4.17
CA LEU A 187 23.30 5.79 3.56
C LEU A 187 22.08 6.33 4.30
N SER A 188 22.22 7.53 4.85
CA SER A 188 21.08 8.23 5.45
C SER A 188 20.03 8.53 4.38
N SER A 189 18.78 8.20 4.69
CA SER A 189 17.60 8.57 3.91
C SER A 189 17.46 10.09 3.81
N GLU A 190 17.79 10.85 4.86
CA GLU A 190 17.81 12.31 4.82
C GLU A 190 18.78 12.83 3.74
N ALA A 191 20.01 12.30 3.73
CA ALA A 191 20.99 12.67 2.71
C ALA A 191 20.51 12.32 1.30
N PHE A 192 19.85 11.16 1.15
CA PHE A 192 19.23 10.77 -0.12
C PHE A 192 18.14 11.76 -0.56
N TRP A 193 17.20 12.11 0.32
CA TRP A 193 16.09 13.02 0.03
C TRP A 193 16.52 14.44 -0.28
N ASN A 194 17.61 14.89 0.34
CA ASN A 194 18.18 16.22 0.08
C ASN A 194 18.92 16.31 -1.28
N SER A 195 19.11 15.20 -1.99
CA SER A 195 19.67 15.19 -3.36
C SER A 195 18.63 15.45 -4.45
N ASN A 196 19.08 15.75 -5.67
CA ASN A 196 18.18 15.85 -6.83
C ASN A 196 17.50 14.53 -7.18
N LEU A 197 18.16 13.38 -6.96
CA LEU A 197 17.53 12.07 -7.16
C LEU A 197 16.42 11.81 -6.13
N GLY A 198 16.65 12.22 -4.88
CA GLY A 198 15.63 12.19 -3.82
C GLY A 198 14.43 13.03 -4.20
N ARG A 199 14.64 14.30 -4.56
CA ARG A 199 13.55 15.18 -5.03
C ARG A 199 12.79 14.62 -6.23
N LEU A 200 13.48 14.01 -7.19
CA LEU A 200 12.82 13.31 -8.32
C LEU A 200 11.92 12.17 -7.83
N CYS A 201 12.41 11.33 -6.91
CA CYS A 201 11.59 10.28 -6.30
C CYS A 201 10.38 10.86 -5.56
N ASP A 202 10.53 11.95 -4.82
CA ASP A 202 9.42 12.59 -4.09
C ASP A 202 8.31 13.06 -5.04
N THR A 203 8.66 13.78 -6.12
CA THR A 203 7.68 14.18 -7.15
C THR A 203 7.00 12.95 -7.77
N SER A 204 7.77 11.91 -8.10
CA SER A 204 7.25 10.69 -8.71
C SER A 204 6.36 9.88 -7.76
N PHE A 205 6.69 9.82 -6.47
CA PHE A 205 5.86 9.19 -5.43
C PHE A 205 4.55 9.95 -5.24
N ASN A 206 4.57 11.27 -5.23
CA ASN A 206 3.34 12.07 -5.15
C ASN A 206 2.43 11.78 -6.35
N GLU A 207 2.96 11.79 -7.57
CA GLU A 207 2.17 11.49 -8.78
C GLU A 207 1.56 10.08 -8.74
N VAL A 208 2.35 9.05 -8.41
CA VAL A 208 1.91 7.65 -8.48
C VAL A 208 1.04 7.25 -7.30
N THR A 209 1.46 7.59 -6.07
CA THR A 209 0.87 7.08 -4.83
C THR A 209 -0.26 7.95 -4.31
N ALA A 210 -0.27 9.24 -4.63
CA ALA A 210 -1.25 10.19 -4.12
C ALA A 210 -2.15 10.77 -5.22
N ASP A 211 -1.58 11.49 -6.18
CA ASP A 211 -2.35 12.30 -7.13
C ASP A 211 -3.21 11.46 -8.08
N THR A 212 -2.82 10.22 -8.37
CA THR A 212 -3.71 9.27 -9.06
C THR A 212 -5.06 9.05 -8.36
N PHE A 213 -5.12 9.17 -7.02
CA PHE A 213 -6.40 9.10 -6.29
C PHE A 213 -7.25 10.35 -6.53
N ARG A 214 -6.63 11.54 -6.57
CA ARG A 214 -7.30 12.79 -6.95
C ARG A 214 -7.85 12.71 -8.37
N TYR A 215 -7.02 12.28 -9.31
CA TYR A 215 -7.43 12.13 -10.72
C TYR A 215 -8.57 11.14 -10.88
N LEU A 216 -8.56 10.03 -10.11
CA LEU A 216 -9.68 9.09 -10.07
C LEU A 216 -10.98 9.76 -9.61
N ILE A 217 -10.95 10.50 -8.51
CA ILE A 217 -12.13 11.19 -7.95
C ILE A 217 -12.70 12.23 -8.91
N GLU A 218 -11.81 12.99 -9.56
CA GLU A 218 -12.15 14.05 -10.51
C GLU A 218 -12.72 13.49 -11.81
N GLU A 219 -12.04 12.52 -12.43
CA GLU A 219 -12.43 11.97 -13.74
C GLU A 219 -13.65 11.05 -13.67
N THR A 220 -14.02 10.57 -12.47
CA THR A 220 -15.24 9.77 -12.26
C THR A 220 -16.41 10.60 -11.71
N ALA A 221 -16.33 11.93 -11.77
CA ALA A 221 -17.41 12.82 -11.30
C ALA A 221 -18.76 12.56 -11.99
N GLN A 222 -18.77 12.30 -13.30
CA GLN A 222 -20.00 12.00 -14.05
C GLN A 222 -20.61 10.67 -13.62
N LEU A 223 -19.78 9.64 -13.43
CA LEU A 223 -20.20 8.35 -12.90
C LEU A 223 -20.85 8.48 -11.51
N ARG A 224 -20.25 9.28 -10.62
CA ARG A 224 -20.77 9.57 -9.28
C ARG A 224 -22.10 10.34 -9.34
N GLN A 225 -22.22 11.35 -10.20
CA GLN A 225 -23.46 12.11 -10.39
C GLN A 225 -24.59 11.22 -10.92
N ARG A 226 -24.27 10.33 -11.87
CA ARG A 226 -25.22 9.36 -12.43
C ARG A 226 -25.75 8.41 -11.36
N ALA A 227 -24.86 7.85 -10.52
CA ALA A 227 -25.27 7.00 -9.41
C ALA A 227 -26.14 7.75 -8.40
N ALA A 228 -25.77 8.99 -8.04
CA ALA A 228 -26.58 9.79 -7.12
C ALA A 228 -27.99 10.08 -7.67
N ALA A 229 -28.12 10.33 -8.98
CA ALA A 229 -29.39 10.59 -9.64
C ALA A 229 -30.38 9.40 -9.62
N SER A 230 -29.88 8.17 -9.47
CA SER A 230 -30.69 6.95 -9.33
C SER A 230 -30.96 6.56 -7.87
N GLY A 231 -30.37 7.27 -6.92
CA GLY A 231 -30.38 6.90 -5.50
C GLY A 231 -29.30 5.90 -5.08
N ALA A 232 -28.41 5.51 -6.01
CA ALA A 232 -27.24 4.69 -5.71
C ALA A 232 -26.08 5.54 -5.16
N ARG A 233 -25.06 4.87 -4.61
CA ARG A 233 -23.88 5.51 -4.02
C ARG A 233 -22.62 5.20 -4.82
N ALA A 234 -21.71 6.18 -4.89
CA ALA A 234 -20.34 5.95 -5.34
C ALA A 234 -19.37 6.39 -4.23
N CYS A 235 -18.62 5.42 -3.70
CA CYS A 235 -17.63 5.60 -2.65
C CYS A 235 -16.22 5.33 -3.18
N TYR A 236 -15.22 5.90 -2.52
CA TYR A 236 -13.82 5.76 -2.87
C TYR A 236 -13.04 5.25 -1.65
N SER A 237 -12.16 4.28 -1.88
CA SER A 237 -11.20 3.82 -0.88
C SER A 237 -9.79 3.88 -1.42
N ALA A 238 -8.81 4.09 -0.56
CA ALA A 238 -7.40 3.96 -0.91
C ALA A 238 -6.61 3.29 0.22
N TYR A 239 -5.57 2.55 -0.15
CA TYR A 239 -4.65 1.93 0.80
C TYR A 239 -3.58 2.93 1.25
N GLY A 240 -3.63 3.30 2.53
CA GLY A 240 -2.63 4.11 3.20
C GLY A 240 -1.59 3.28 3.94
N TYR A 241 -0.50 3.94 4.34
CA TYR A 241 0.40 3.48 5.39
C TYR A 241 0.95 4.72 6.09
N HIS A 242 0.74 4.80 7.40
CA HIS A 242 1.17 5.91 8.24
C HIS A 242 1.45 5.38 9.65
N GLY A 243 2.24 4.29 9.69
CA GLY A 243 2.45 3.47 10.87
C GLY A 243 1.21 2.70 11.34
N THR A 244 1.39 1.88 12.35
CA THR A 244 0.40 0.92 12.85
C THR A 244 0.45 0.84 14.37
N GLY A 245 -0.71 0.77 15.02
CA GLY A 245 -0.81 0.38 16.42
C GLY A 245 -0.63 -1.13 16.59
N VAL A 246 0.44 -1.52 17.28
CA VAL A 246 0.79 -2.92 17.56
C VAL A 246 0.98 -3.12 19.06
N LEU A 247 0.87 -4.37 19.53
CA LEU A 247 1.03 -4.66 20.96
C LEU A 247 2.53 -4.70 21.32
N VAL A 248 2.97 -3.79 22.20
CA VAL A 248 4.36 -3.68 22.69
C VAL A 248 4.34 -3.55 24.21
N GLY A 249 5.01 -4.45 24.93
CA GLY A 249 5.02 -4.46 26.39
C GLY A 249 3.62 -4.53 27.01
N GLY A 250 2.67 -5.20 26.35
CA GLY A 250 1.29 -5.36 26.81
C GLY A 250 0.33 -4.21 26.46
N GLU A 251 0.78 -3.16 25.76
CA GLU A 251 -0.04 -2.02 25.36
C GLU A 251 -0.03 -1.82 23.84
N TYR A 252 -1.16 -1.41 23.26
CA TYR A 252 -1.17 -0.99 21.85
C TYR A 252 -0.48 0.35 21.71
N ARG A 253 0.62 0.37 20.95
CA ARG A 253 1.43 1.57 20.70
C ARG A 253 1.60 1.74 19.20
N TRP A 254 1.44 2.98 18.74
CA TRP A 254 1.77 3.33 17.38
C TRP A 254 3.29 3.18 17.17
N GLN A 255 3.65 2.58 16.04
CA GLN A 255 5.01 2.46 15.55
C GLN A 255 5.02 2.58 14.02
N SER A 256 6.21 2.69 13.42
CA SER A 256 6.36 2.64 11.96
C SER A 256 7.70 2.04 11.58
N TYR A 257 7.73 1.32 10.45
CA TYR A 257 8.94 1.02 9.72
C TYR A 257 9.68 2.31 9.37
N THR A 258 11.00 2.32 9.58
CA THR A 258 11.86 3.49 9.35
C THR A 258 13.12 3.06 8.56
N PRO A 259 13.43 3.71 7.42
CA PRO A 259 12.74 4.85 6.84
C PRO A 259 11.62 4.43 5.87
N TYR A 260 10.40 4.96 6.04
CA TYR A 260 9.33 4.77 5.06
C TYR A 260 9.33 5.88 4.00
N VAL A 261 10.00 5.59 2.88
CA VAL A 261 10.30 6.56 1.82
C VAL A 261 9.09 7.13 1.07
N GLN A 262 7.95 6.44 1.08
CA GLN A 262 6.72 6.95 0.46
C GLN A 262 5.86 7.76 1.44
N GLY A 263 6.36 8.06 2.64
CA GLY A 263 5.52 8.62 3.71
C GLY A 263 4.91 9.98 3.38
N ILE A 264 5.68 10.87 2.75
CA ILE A 264 5.18 12.17 2.29
C ILE A 264 4.01 12.00 1.30
N ALA A 265 4.17 11.10 0.33
CA ALA A 265 3.10 10.81 -0.63
C ALA A 265 1.88 10.15 0.02
N LYS A 266 2.05 9.32 1.07
CA LYS A 266 0.90 8.79 1.83
C LYS A 266 0.16 9.86 2.63
N MET A 267 0.86 10.82 3.24
CA MET A 267 0.19 11.98 3.87
C MET A 267 -0.51 12.89 2.83
N ARG A 268 0.04 12.99 1.61
CA ARG A 268 -0.64 13.68 0.50
C ARG A 268 -1.92 12.93 0.08
N LEU A 269 -1.87 11.60 0.00
CA LEU A 269 -3.03 10.75 -0.27
C LEU A 269 -4.14 10.96 0.78
N GLU A 270 -3.77 11.05 2.06
CA GLU A 270 -4.69 11.40 3.16
C GLU A 270 -5.33 12.78 2.95
N SER A 271 -4.51 13.79 2.64
CA SER A 271 -5.00 15.16 2.40
C SER A 271 -5.99 15.22 1.23
N ILE A 272 -5.80 14.41 0.19
CA ILE A 272 -6.75 14.29 -0.93
C ILE A 272 -8.10 13.73 -0.46
N ALA A 273 -8.11 12.73 0.42
CA ALA A 273 -9.35 12.18 0.97
C ALA A 273 -10.08 13.15 1.90
N GLU A 274 -9.33 13.92 2.70
CA GLU A 274 -9.87 14.99 3.53
C GLU A 274 -10.53 16.08 2.67
N GLU A 275 -9.84 16.54 1.63
CA GLU A 275 -10.37 17.52 0.68
C GLU A 275 -11.64 17.01 -0.01
N ALA A 276 -11.62 15.78 -0.54
CA ALA A 276 -12.78 15.17 -1.17
C ALA A 276 -13.97 15.05 -0.20
N SER A 277 -13.71 14.61 1.04
CA SER A 277 -14.74 14.48 2.08
C SER A 277 -15.33 15.82 2.50
N SER A 278 -14.51 16.87 2.62
CA SER A 278 -15.00 18.24 2.88
C SER A 278 -15.90 18.78 1.76
N ASN A 279 -15.77 18.24 0.54
CA ASN A 279 -16.62 18.53 -0.62
C ASN A 279 -17.80 17.54 -0.76
N GLY A 280 -18.10 16.75 0.27
CA GLY A 280 -19.22 15.82 0.30
C GLY A 280 -19.02 14.55 -0.52
N ILE A 281 -17.78 14.23 -0.92
CA ILE A 281 -17.44 13.00 -1.63
C ILE A 281 -17.01 11.94 -0.61
N SER A 282 -17.64 10.77 -0.61
CA SER A 282 -17.28 9.66 0.29
C SER A 282 -15.95 9.03 -0.15
N ALA A 283 -14.83 9.57 0.33
CA ALA A 283 -13.48 9.11 0.02
C ALA A 283 -12.68 8.85 1.31
N THR A 284 -12.12 7.65 1.43
CA THR A 284 -11.44 7.24 2.67
C THR A 284 -10.12 6.55 2.41
N VAL A 285 -9.07 7.04 3.08
CA VAL A 285 -7.78 6.35 3.17
C VAL A 285 -7.78 5.45 4.39
N PHE A 286 -7.47 4.18 4.17
CA PHE A 286 -7.32 3.18 5.22
C PHE A 286 -5.83 2.91 5.41
N ASN A 287 -5.26 3.47 6.47
CA ASN A 287 -3.89 3.17 6.90
C ASN A 287 -3.83 1.75 7.43
N CYS A 288 -3.27 0.86 6.62
CA CYS A 288 -3.24 -0.58 6.90
C CYS A 288 -1.91 -1.00 7.54
N PRO A 289 -1.86 -2.15 8.22
CA PRO A 289 -0.64 -2.63 8.85
C PRO A 289 0.54 -2.87 7.91
N GLU A 290 1.70 -3.14 8.47
CA GLU A 290 2.79 -3.77 7.77
C GLU A 290 2.40 -5.18 7.33
N ILE A 291 2.66 -5.52 6.07
CA ILE A 291 2.56 -6.89 5.55
C ILE A 291 3.77 -7.22 4.70
N GLN A 292 4.03 -8.51 4.55
CA GLN A 292 5.02 -9.00 3.61
C GLN A 292 4.37 -9.28 2.25
N THR A 293 4.77 -8.50 1.25
CA THR A 293 4.34 -8.59 -0.15
C THR A 293 5.57 -8.56 -1.04
N ASN A 294 5.40 -8.82 -2.34
CA ASN A 294 6.48 -8.64 -3.32
C ASN A 294 7.05 -7.21 -3.30
N SER A 295 6.20 -6.20 -3.06
CA SER A 295 6.62 -4.80 -2.94
C SER A 295 7.39 -4.48 -1.66
N SER A 296 7.16 -5.21 -0.57
CA SER A 296 7.85 -4.98 0.70
C SER A 296 9.07 -5.85 0.95
N ALA A 297 9.38 -6.80 0.05
CA ALA A 297 10.58 -7.64 0.14
C ALA A 297 11.93 -6.87 0.12
N LEU A 298 11.92 -5.60 -0.33
CA LEU A 298 13.08 -4.71 -0.23
C LEU A 298 13.29 -4.17 1.19
N PHE A 299 12.23 -4.09 2.00
CA PHE A 299 12.20 -3.43 3.30
C PHE A 299 12.43 -4.44 4.43
N LEU A 300 13.68 -4.91 4.58
CA LEU A 300 14.03 -5.77 5.73
C LEU A 300 13.73 -5.05 7.04
N GLY A 301 13.10 -5.74 7.99
CA GLY A 301 12.66 -5.20 9.28
C GLY A 301 11.19 -4.79 9.31
N VAL A 302 10.53 -4.62 8.16
CA VAL A 302 9.08 -4.30 8.09
C VAL A 302 8.24 -5.42 8.71
N GLU A 303 8.72 -6.66 8.62
CA GLU A 303 8.05 -7.84 9.12
C GLU A 303 8.02 -7.93 10.65
N ILE A 304 8.94 -7.23 11.34
CA ILE A 304 9.03 -7.27 12.79
C ILE A 304 7.75 -6.73 13.45
N SER A 305 7.16 -5.70 12.86
CA SER A 305 5.91 -5.08 13.34
C SER A 305 4.70 -5.99 13.18
N LEU A 306 4.79 -7.03 12.34
CA LEU A 306 3.67 -7.95 12.08
C LEU A 306 3.59 -9.08 13.10
N TYR A 307 4.71 -9.56 13.65
CA TYR A 307 4.71 -10.68 14.61
C TYR A 307 3.79 -10.47 15.82
N PRO A 308 3.70 -9.28 16.45
CA PRO A 308 2.78 -9.02 17.56
C PRO A 308 1.28 -9.20 17.23
N LEU A 309 0.91 -9.36 15.94
CA LEU A 309 -0.47 -9.62 15.56
C LEU A 309 -1.03 -10.87 16.24
N ILE A 310 -0.25 -11.95 16.39
CA ILE A 310 -0.75 -13.17 17.06
C ILE A 310 -1.11 -12.90 18.52
N THR A 311 -0.33 -12.06 19.21
CA THR A 311 -0.60 -11.65 20.58
C THR A 311 -1.83 -10.75 20.66
N ALA A 312 -2.03 -9.86 19.68
CA ALA A 312 -3.24 -9.05 19.56
C ALA A 312 -4.48 -9.92 19.32
N ILE A 313 -4.40 -10.94 18.44
CA ILE A 313 -5.48 -11.89 18.21
C ILE A 313 -5.81 -12.68 19.49
N CYS A 314 -4.79 -13.16 20.22
CA CYS A 314 -5.00 -13.82 21.50
C CYS A 314 -5.71 -12.89 22.52
N ARG A 315 -5.32 -11.62 22.57
CA ARG A 315 -5.93 -10.62 23.47
C ARG A 315 -7.38 -10.30 23.12
N GLU A 316 -7.69 -10.08 21.85
CA GLU A 316 -9.02 -9.59 21.43
C GLU A 316 -10.01 -10.73 21.11
N ALA A 317 -9.53 -11.87 20.60
CA ALA A 317 -10.37 -13.01 20.19
C ALA A 317 -10.23 -14.26 21.06
N GLY A 318 -9.26 -14.26 22.00
CA GLY A 318 -9.03 -15.37 22.92
C GLY A 318 -8.27 -16.55 22.30
N GLN A 319 -7.84 -17.47 23.18
CA GLN A 319 -6.97 -18.60 22.81
C GLN A 319 -7.63 -19.57 21.82
N GLN A 320 -8.96 -19.68 21.80
CA GLN A 320 -9.67 -20.57 20.87
C GLN A 320 -9.46 -20.17 19.41
N VAL A 321 -9.40 -18.87 19.12
CA VAL A 321 -9.14 -18.34 17.77
C VAL A 321 -7.64 -18.28 17.50
N ALA A 322 -6.83 -17.88 18.48
CA ALA A 322 -5.39 -17.71 18.29
C ALA A 322 -4.62 -19.04 18.14
N ALA A 323 -4.97 -20.08 18.90
CA ALA A 323 -4.18 -21.32 18.97
C ALA A 323 -3.97 -22.03 17.62
N PRO A 324 -5.00 -22.18 16.74
CA PRO A 324 -4.78 -22.74 15.41
C PRO A 324 -3.84 -21.91 14.53
N ILE A 325 -3.90 -20.57 14.62
CA ILE A 325 -3.01 -19.67 13.88
C ILE A 325 -1.59 -19.79 14.42
N GLU A 326 -1.42 -19.76 15.74
CA GLU A 326 -0.14 -19.92 16.42
C GLU A 326 0.50 -21.28 16.07
N ALA A 327 -0.28 -22.36 16.03
CA ALA A 327 0.20 -23.68 15.63
C ALA A 327 0.71 -23.70 14.18
N ARG A 328 0.02 -23.04 13.24
CA ARG A 328 0.50 -22.90 11.86
C ARG A 328 1.79 -22.08 11.78
N CYS A 329 1.90 -21.02 12.58
CA CYS A 329 3.11 -20.20 12.65
C CYS A 329 4.29 -21.00 13.27
N GLN A 330 4.05 -21.72 14.37
CA GLN A 330 5.04 -22.57 15.04
C GLN A 330 5.60 -23.65 14.10
N ALA A 331 4.77 -24.21 13.21
CA ALA A 331 5.20 -25.20 12.23
C ALA A 331 6.18 -24.66 11.16
N MET A 332 6.32 -23.34 11.04
CA MET A 332 7.27 -22.68 10.13
C MET A 332 8.65 -22.43 10.77
N LEU A 333 8.78 -22.70 12.08
CA LEU A 333 10.01 -22.49 12.82
C LEU A 333 10.89 -23.75 12.81
N LYS A 334 12.20 -23.56 12.99
CA LYS A 334 13.16 -24.66 13.14
C LYS A 334 12.89 -25.45 14.42
N GLU A 335 13.36 -26.69 14.45
CA GLU A 335 13.40 -27.47 15.68
C GLU A 335 14.16 -26.71 16.78
N GLY A 336 13.57 -26.62 17.98
CA GLY A 336 14.11 -25.87 19.11
C GLY A 336 13.67 -24.41 19.19
N GLU A 337 13.17 -23.81 18.10
CA GLU A 337 12.63 -22.45 18.10
C GLU A 337 11.14 -22.43 18.45
N THR A 338 10.70 -21.38 19.13
CA THR A 338 9.30 -21.24 19.58
C THR A 338 8.70 -19.89 19.19
N MET A 339 7.37 -19.87 19.01
CA MET A 339 6.62 -18.62 18.82
C MET A 339 6.82 -17.66 19.99
N ALA A 340 6.86 -18.17 21.22
CA ALA A 340 7.12 -17.34 22.40
C ALA A 340 8.48 -16.63 22.32
N HIS A 341 9.55 -17.35 21.94
CA HIS A 341 10.87 -16.77 21.76
C HIS A 341 10.86 -15.74 20.61
N LEU A 342 10.23 -16.05 19.49
CA LEU A 342 10.14 -15.13 18.35
C LEU A 342 9.44 -13.81 18.74
N LEU A 343 8.35 -13.90 19.50
CA LEU A 343 7.60 -12.74 19.99
C LEU A 343 8.39 -11.94 21.02
N GLU A 344 9.13 -12.59 21.91
CA GLU A 344 10.04 -11.92 22.86
C GLU A 344 11.10 -11.10 22.13
N ARG A 345 11.71 -11.66 21.08
CA ARG A 345 12.72 -10.96 20.27
C ARG A 345 12.13 -9.80 19.47
N ALA A 346 10.93 -9.96 18.93
CA ALA A 346 10.20 -8.87 18.27
C ALA A 346 9.85 -7.74 19.25
N ASP A 347 9.36 -8.07 20.44
CA ASP A 347 9.04 -7.08 21.50
C ASP A 347 10.30 -6.35 21.97
N ALA A 348 11.44 -7.04 22.12
CA ALA A 348 12.71 -6.42 22.48
C ALA A 348 13.18 -5.38 21.45
N TYR A 349 12.97 -5.63 20.15
CA TYR A 349 13.20 -4.63 19.11
C TYR A 349 12.24 -3.45 19.24
N LEU A 350 10.93 -3.72 19.25
CA LEU A 350 9.86 -2.71 19.24
C LEU A 350 9.85 -1.83 20.50
N SER A 351 10.30 -2.35 21.63
CA SER A 351 10.43 -1.62 22.90
C SER A 351 11.79 -0.94 23.08
N SER A 352 12.70 -1.05 22.10
CA SER A 352 14.06 -0.55 22.23
C SER A 352 14.11 0.97 22.48
N PRO A 353 15.03 1.44 23.35
CA PRO A 353 15.26 2.87 23.53
C PRO A 353 15.64 3.60 22.24
N ILE A 354 16.28 2.91 21.28
CA ILE A 354 16.67 3.46 19.98
C ILE A 354 15.42 3.85 19.18
N LEU A 355 14.43 2.96 19.06
CA LEU A 355 13.17 3.29 18.38
C LEU A 355 12.39 4.37 19.13
N LYS A 356 12.33 4.28 20.47
CA LYS A 356 11.63 5.26 21.30
C LYS A 356 12.16 6.69 21.14
N GLN A 357 13.44 6.86 20.82
CA GLN A 357 14.06 8.17 20.62
C GLN A 357 13.73 8.80 19.26
N ILE A 358 13.39 7.99 18.25
CA ILE A 358 13.15 8.49 16.90
C ILE A 358 11.67 8.50 16.53
N LEU A 359 10.88 7.53 16.97
CA LEU A 359 9.50 7.39 16.52
C LEU A 359 8.59 8.40 17.20
N ASP A 360 8.05 9.31 16.41
CA ASP A 360 7.05 10.28 16.81
C ASP A 360 6.02 10.49 15.69
N PHE A 361 4.75 10.30 16.00
CA PHE A 361 3.69 10.43 15.00
C PHE A 361 3.69 11.84 14.37
N ALA A 362 3.92 12.89 15.16
CA ALA A 362 3.82 14.28 14.72
C ALA A 362 4.93 14.72 13.74
N THR A 363 5.99 13.92 13.60
CA THR A 363 7.14 14.21 12.74
C THR A 363 7.39 13.13 11.70
N TRP A 364 6.46 12.18 11.54
CA TRP A 364 6.57 11.12 10.56
C TRP A 364 6.52 11.66 9.11
N PRO A 365 7.26 11.08 8.14
CA PRO A 365 8.20 9.97 8.27
C PRO A 365 9.59 10.40 8.76
N GLN A 366 10.14 9.65 9.72
CA GLN A 366 11.50 9.90 10.20
C GLN A 366 12.57 9.42 9.21
N PRO A 367 13.71 10.13 9.14
CA PRO A 367 14.90 9.56 8.53
C PRO A 367 15.43 8.41 9.40
N ASN A 368 16.05 7.42 8.75
CA ASN A 368 16.83 6.42 9.46
C ASN A 368 18.08 7.03 10.11
N THR A 369 18.52 6.37 11.19
CA THR A 369 19.84 6.56 11.78
C THR A 369 20.67 5.30 11.60
N ARG A 370 21.99 5.41 11.78
CA ARG A 370 22.87 4.25 11.64
C ARG A 370 22.57 3.20 12.71
N GLU A 371 22.41 3.65 13.95
CA GLU A 371 22.12 2.80 15.11
C GLU A 371 20.77 2.07 14.95
N GLN A 372 19.74 2.76 14.45
CA GLN A 372 18.45 2.13 14.18
C GLN A 372 18.54 1.13 13.03
N ALA A 373 19.21 1.47 11.92
CA ALA A 373 19.35 0.57 10.78
C ALA A 373 20.12 -0.71 11.16
N GLU A 374 21.21 -0.58 11.93
CA GLU A 374 21.99 -1.72 12.42
C GLU A 374 21.16 -2.61 13.35
N LEU A 375 20.42 -2.02 14.30
CA LEU A 375 19.51 -2.77 15.17
C LEU A 375 18.43 -3.49 14.37
N MET A 376 17.71 -2.79 13.49
CA MET A 376 16.62 -3.34 12.69
C MET A 376 17.09 -4.52 11.82
N LEU A 377 18.21 -4.36 11.13
CA LEU A 377 18.73 -5.41 10.24
C LEU A 377 19.24 -6.61 11.02
N ALA A 378 19.85 -6.41 12.20
CA ALA A 378 20.26 -7.50 13.08
C ALA A 378 19.05 -8.27 13.61
N SER A 379 18.03 -7.57 14.12
CA SER A 379 16.78 -8.19 14.60
C SER A 379 16.03 -8.91 13.48
N SER A 380 15.94 -8.32 12.29
CA SER A 380 15.33 -8.95 11.12
C SER A 380 16.06 -10.24 10.74
N ALA A 381 17.40 -10.20 10.66
CA ALA A 381 18.21 -11.37 10.34
C ALA A 381 18.08 -12.48 11.39
N GLU A 382 18.04 -12.13 12.68
CA GLU A 382 17.79 -13.06 13.78
C GLU A 382 16.43 -13.74 13.64
N LEU A 383 15.36 -12.96 13.54
CA LEU A 383 13.97 -13.45 13.45
C LEU A 383 13.74 -14.29 12.18
N MET A 384 14.25 -13.83 11.03
CA MET A 384 14.22 -14.64 9.80
C MET A 384 15.02 -15.93 9.97
N GLY A 385 16.14 -15.89 10.69
CA GLY A 385 16.98 -17.05 10.99
C GLY A 385 16.30 -18.15 11.81
N MET A 386 15.20 -17.85 12.50
CA MET A 386 14.41 -18.84 13.28
C MET A 386 13.56 -19.77 12.39
N HIS A 387 13.35 -19.42 11.13
CA HIS A 387 12.46 -20.15 10.21
C HIS A 387 13.15 -21.32 9.53
N SER A 388 12.43 -22.43 9.35
CA SER A 388 12.94 -23.63 8.66
C SER A 388 13.11 -23.41 7.15
N ASP A 389 12.26 -22.59 6.54
CA ASP A 389 12.32 -22.20 5.14
C ASP A 389 12.17 -20.68 4.98
N GLN A 390 13.15 -20.04 4.34
CA GLN A 390 13.15 -18.61 4.07
C GLN A 390 12.07 -18.17 3.06
N LYS A 391 11.41 -19.12 2.40
CA LYS A 391 10.26 -18.89 1.52
C LYS A 391 8.91 -19.06 2.22
N GLN A 392 8.90 -19.63 3.43
CA GLN A 392 7.69 -19.88 4.22
C GLN A 392 7.87 -19.28 5.61
N LEU A 393 7.71 -17.96 5.68
CA LEU A 393 7.85 -17.21 6.92
C LEU A 393 6.51 -17.15 7.67
N VAL A 394 6.56 -17.04 9.00
CA VAL A 394 5.39 -16.75 9.85
C VAL A 394 4.60 -15.55 9.32
N CYS A 395 5.31 -14.53 8.83
CA CYS A 395 4.71 -13.34 8.24
C CYS A 395 3.85 -13.62 7.01
N ALA A 396 4.02 -14.73 6.30
CA ALA A 396 3.13 -15.11 5.19
C ALA A 396 1.71 -15.43 5.70
N GLU A 397 1.60 -16.16 6.82
CA GLU A 397 0.30 -16.47 7.43
C GLU A 397 -0.31 -15.24 8.09
N LEU A 398 0.49 -14.46 8.82
CA LEU A 398 0.00 -13.22 9.44
C LEU A 398 -0.43 -12.20 8.38
N SER A 399 0.30 -12.06 7.27
CA SER A 399 -0.09 -11.17 6.17
C SER A 399 -1.42 -11.61 5.54
N ARG A 400 -1.67 -12.92 5.44
CA ARG A 400 -2.95 -13.47 4.98
C ARG A 400 -4.11 -13.00 5.85
N ILE A 401 -3.96 -13.11 7.17
CA ILE A 401 -4.98 -12.64 8.11
C ILE A 401 -5.19 -11.14 7.95
N VAL A 402 -4.10 -10.36 7.86
CA VAL A 402 -4.18 -8.91 7.70
C VAL A 402 -4.93 -8.52 6.43
N PHE A 403 -4.53 -9.00 5.24
CA PHE A 403 -5.18 -8.53 4.01
C PHE A 403 -6.65 -8.95 3.91
N LEU A 404 -7.03 -10.13 4.42
CA LEU A 404 -8.43 -10.56 4.47
C LEU A 404 -9.25 -9.68 5.42
N SER A 405 -8.69 -9.39 6.60
CA SER A 405 -9.34 -8.56 7.61
C SER A 405 -9.49 -7.11 7.13
N THR A 406 -8.44 -6.52 6.57
CA THR A 406 -8.52 -5.16 6.05
C THR A 406 -9.46 -5.08 4.86
N GLY A 407 -9.49 -6.07 3.97
CA GLY A 407 -10.47 -6.14 2.89
C GLY A 407 -11.91 -6.05 3.39
N ARG A 408 -12.23 -6.81 4.45
CA ARG A 408 -13.56 -6.80 5.07
C ARG A 408 -13.88 -5.50 5.78
N LEU A 409 -12.96 -4.99 6.59
CA LEU A 409 -13.12 -3.72 7.31
C LEU A 409 -13.29 -2.55 6.33
N MET A 410 -12.48 -2.50 5.28
CA MET A 410 -12.52 -1.44 4.26
C MET A 410 -13.81 -1.46 3.48
N LEU A 411 -14.25 -2.64 2.99
CA LEU A 411 -15.48 -2.74 2.21
C LEU A 411 -16.66 -2.18 3.01
N HIS A 412 -16.88 -2.69 4.22
CA HIS A 412 -18.04 -2.27 5.01
C HIS A 412 -17.91 -0.83 5.52
N SER A 413 -16.74 -0.42 5.99
CA SER A 413 -16.52 0.96 6.47
C SER A 413 -16.67 2.00 5.35
N SER A 414 -16.30 1.68 4.11
CA SER A 414 -16.44 2.59 2.96
C SER A 414 -17.89 3.00 2.66
N TRP A 415 -18.88 2.24 3.15
CA TRP A 415 -20.29 2.56 2.95
C TRP A 415 -20.72 3.82 3.73
N ASN A 416 -20.19 3.99 4.94
CA ASN A 416 -20.46 5.15 5.78
C ASN A 416 -19.20 5.46 6.61
N PRO A 417 -18.16 6.01 5.96
CA PRO A 417 -16.88 6.16 6.62
C PRO A 417 -16.99 7.20 7.75
N PRO A 418 -16.52 6.89 8.97
CA PRO A 418 -16.63 7.81 10.09
C PRO A 418 -15.71 9.03 9.94
N VAL A 419 -14.62 8.87 9.20
CA VAL A 419 -13.59 9.89 8.94
C VAL A 419 -12.93 9.64 7.58
N PRO A 420 -12.35 10.66 6.92
CA PRO A 420 -11.64 10.52 5.64
C PRO A 420 -10.33 9.70 5.74
N VAL A 421 -9.77 9.55 6.93
CA VAL A 421 -8.53 8.82 7.17
C VAL A 421 -8.65 8.03 8.46
N ILE A 422 -8.39 6.72 8.40
CA ILE A 422 -8.55 5.81 9.53
C ILE A 422 -7.47 4.73 9.55
N TRP A 423 -7.03 4.33 10.75
CA TRP A 423 -6.04 3.27 10.93
C TRP A 423 -6.69 1.94 11.27
N LEU A 424 -6.27 0.90 10.55
CA LEU A 424 -6.66 -0.49 10.79
C LEU A 424 -5.54 -1.20 11.56
N ASN A 425 -5.42 -0.89 12.84
CA ASN A 425 -4.42 -1.45 13.74
C ASN A 425 -4.59 -2.97 14.00
N HIS A 426 -3.65 -3.57 14.74
CA HIS A 426 -3.76 -4.98 15.14
C HIS A 426 -4.95 -5.27 16.05
N ASP A 427 -5.39 -4.32 16.87
CA ASP A 427 -6.52 -4.53 17.79
C ASP A 427 -7.83 -4.71 17.03
N ILE A 428 -8.12 -3.89 16.02
CA ILE A 428 -9.35 -4.04 15.24
C ILE A 428 -9.35 -5.32 14.39
N ILE A 429 -8.18 -5.77 13.94
CA ILE A 429 -8.05 -7.08 13.28
C ILE A 429 -8.39 -8.19 14.26
N GLY A 430 -7.82 -8.17 15.47
CA GLY A 430 -8.15 -9.13 16.51
C GLY A 430 -9.65 -9.14 16.85
N ARG A 431 -10.28 -7.97 17.01
CA ARG A 431 -11.72 -7.84 17.27
C ARG A 431 -12.57 -8.39 16.13
N LEU A 432 -12.16 -8.18 14.87
CA LEU A 432 -12.87 -8.74 13.73
C LEU A 432 -12.90 -10.27 13.82
N LEU A 433 -11.77 -10.91 14.11
CA LEU A 433 -11.69 -12.37 14.21
C LEU A 433 -12.51 -12.95 15.37
N ALA A 434 -12.78 -12.14 16.40
CA ALA A 434 -13.66 -12.52 17.51
C ALA A 434 -15.15 -12.47 17.13
N ASP A 435 -15.50 -11.72 16.10
CA ASP A 435 -16.87 -11.43 15.70
C ASP A 435 -17.35 -12.36 14.56
N GLN A 436 -18.67 -12.54 14.44
CA GLN A 436 -19.25 -13.32 13.35
C GLN A 436 -18.90 -12.73 11.97
N SER A 437 -18.77 -11.40 11.89
CA SER A 437 -18.31 -10.74 10.67
C SER A 437 -16.89 -11.15 10.29
N GLY A 438 -16.04 -11.65 11.20
CA GLY A 438 -14.71 -12.20 10.89
C GLY A 438 -14.67 -13.67 10.46
N ALA A 439 -15.82 -14.35 10.39
CA ALA A 439 -15.86 -15.77 10.06
C ALA A 439 -15.14 -16.10 8.74
N GLY A 440 -14.39 -17.21 8.74
CA GLY A 440 -13.64 -17.72 7.60
C GLY A 440 -12.27 -17.08 7.34
N ILE A 441 -11.82 -16.12 8.16
CA ILE A 441 -10.47 -15.53 8.03
C ILE A 441 -9.40 -16.39 8.75
N ALA A 442 -9.68 -16.81 9.99
CA ALA A 442 -8.75 -17.52 10.87
C ALA A 442 -8.56 -19.00 10.51
#